data_AF-A0A918ZXJ9-F1
#
_entry.id   AF-A0A918ZXJ9-F1
#
_cell.length_a   1.000
_cell.length_b   1.000
_cell.length_c   1.000
_cell.angle_alpha   90.00
_cell.angle_beta   90.00
_cell.angle_gamma   90.00
#
_symmetry.space_group_name_H-M   'P 1'
#
loop_
_entity.id
_entity.type
_entity.pdbx_description
1 polymer ?
#
loop_
_entity_poly.entity_id
_entity_poly.type
_entity_poly.pdbx_seq_one_letter_code
_entity_poly.pdbx_strand_id
1 'polypeptide(L)'
;MSTTQTPPVLAAELAQAWADIQRYHPELPDLAAPESLIGESSSACGHELSFERLLHEAVHGIAAARGVRDTSRAGRYHNRRFLAIAEELGLDHPEEPHPSSGFSLVTLSPEAKRRYRPTIERLQRALKAHTAATSADTSRTFRGPAARHGSSGGGVRVKAVCDCGRNVRVVPSVLAQAPIMCGGCGKPFRIPEIVGAAAS
;
A
#
# COMPACT_ATOMS: atom_id res chain seq x y z
N MET A 1 -13.07 31.55 -11.86
CA MET A 1 -12.33 31.14 -10.65
C MET A 1 -12.80 29.75 -10.28
N SER A 2 -12.12 28.71 -10.74
CA SER A 2 -12.49 27.31 -10.44
C SER A 2 -11.60 26.81 -9.31
N THR A 3 -12.13 26.82 -8.10
CA THR A 3 -11.47 26.26 -6.92
C THR A 3 -11.59 24.74 -6.95
N THR A 4 -10.47 24.07 -7.16
CA THR A 4 -10.22 22.64 -6.90
C THR A 4 -10.35 22.34 -5.39
N GLN A 5 -11.59 22.38 -4.87
CA GLN A 5 -11.89 22.30 -3.44
C GLN A 5 -12.24 20.88 -2.95
N THR A 6 -11.82 19.86 -3.68
CA THR A 6 -12.15 18.45 -3.42
C THR A 6 -11.23 17.71 -2.43
N PRO A 7 -9.88 17.90 -2.41
CA PRO A 7 -9.03 17.23 -1.42
C PRO A 7 -9.33 17.57 0.05
N PRO A 8 -9.70 18.81 0.45
CA PRO A 8 -9.94 19.10 1.86
C PRO A 8 -11.17 18.38 2.43
N VAL A 9 -12.20 18.13 1.61
CA VAL A 9 -13.44 17.45 2.07
C VAL A 9 -13.20 15.97 2.33
N LEU A 10 -12.51 15.26 1.43
CA LEU A 10 -12.22 13.84 1.65
C LEU A 10 -11.26 13.63 2.83
N ALA A 11 -10.23 14.48 2.96
CA ALA A 11 -9.32 14.42 4.10
C ALA A 11 -10.05 14.69 5.44
N ALA A 12 -10.97 15.65 5.47
CA ALA A 12 -11.78 15.93 6.65
C ALA A 12 -12.72 14.75 7.00
N GLU A 13 -13.35 14.12 6.02
CA GLU A 13 -14.21 12.95 6.25
C GLU A 13 -13.40 11.72 6.68
N LEU A 14 -12.16 11.56 6.20
CA LEU A 14 -11.22 10.55 6.71
C LEU A 14 -10.86 10.80 8.18
N ALA A 15 -10.54 12.05 8.53
CA ALA A 15 -10.26 12.42 9.92
C ALA A 15 -11.48 12.16 10.82
N GLN A 16 -12.69 12.50 10.36
CA GLN A 16 -13.91 12.26 11.11
C GLN A 16 -14.23 10.76 11.24
N ALA A 17 -13.98 9.96 10.20
CA ALA A 17 -14.14 8.52 10.25
C ALA A 17 -13.13 7.89 11.21
N TRP A 18 -11.89 8.38 11.25
CA TRP A 18 -10.89 7.96 12.23
C TRP A 18 -11.32 8.29 13.66
N ALA A 19 -11.83 9.50 13.90
CA ALA A 19 -12.36 9.90 15.20
C ALA A 19 -13.55 9.04 15.63
N ASP A 20 -14.40 8.60 14.69
CA ASP A 20 -15.50 7.68 15.00
C ASP A 20 -14.99 6.29 15.43
N ILE A 21 -13.86 5.82 14.88
CA ILE A 21 -13.19 4.58 15.33
C ILE A 21 -12.62 4.79 16.74
N GLN A 22 -11.94 5.91 16.99
CA GLN A 22 -11.36 6.24 18.31
C GLN A 22 -12.40 6.27 19.44
N ARG A 23 -13.67 6.57 19.16
CA ARG A 23 -14.74 6.50 20.18
C ARG A 23 -14.94 5.10 20.76
N TYR A 24 -14.65 4.06 19.98
CA TYR A 24 -14.73 2.66 20.41
C TYR A 24 -13.35 2.10 20.80
N HIS A 25 -12.27 2.70 20.31
CA HIS A 25 -10.89 2.29 20.52
C HIS A 25 -10.04 3.51 20.94
N PRO A 26 -10.14 3.99 22.20
CA PRO A 26 -9.45 5.20 22.64
C PRO A 26 -7.92 5.09 22.64
N GLU A 27 -7.38 3.87 22.53
CA GLU A 27 -5.94 3.62 22.38
C GLU A 27 -5.43 3.85 20.95
N LEU A 28 -6.31 4.00 19.97
CA LEU A 28 -5.95 4.29 18.58
C LEU A 28 -5.33 5.71 18.50
N PRO A 29 -4.06 5.84 18.07
CA PRO A 29 -3.41 7.15 17.97
C PRO A 29 -4.08 8.06 16.93
N ASP A 30 -3.83 9.37 17.04
CA ASP A 30 -4.33 10.35 16.09
C ASP A 30 -3.79 10.13 14.68
N LEU A 31 -4.65 10.34 13.69
CA LEU A 31 -4.27 10.27 12.28
C LEU A 31 -3.58 11.57 11.85
N ALA A 32 -2.25 11.60 11.92
CA ALA A 32 -1.46 12.81 11.69
C ALA A 32 -1.61 13.43 10.29
N ALA A 33 -1.83 12.60 9.26
CA ALA A 33 -1.97 13.04 7.86
C ALA A 33 -3.06 12.22 7.13
N PRO A 34 -4.35 12.53 7.30
CA PRO A 34 -5.46 11.79 6.70
C PRO A 34 -5.36 11.68 5.17
N GLU A 35 -4.83 12.70 4.50
CA GLU A 35 -4.62 12.75 3.06
C GLU A 35 -3.65 11.66 2.54
N SER A 36 -2.75 11.16 3.39
CA SER A 36 -1.82 10.08 3.03
C SER A 36 -2.55 8.77 2.67
N LEU A 37 -3.80 8.61 3.13
CA LEU A 37 -4.64 7.45 2.84
C LEU A 37 -5.37 7.52 1.49
N ILE A 38 -5.44 8.70 0.86
CA ILE A 38 -6.19 8.92 -0.40
C ILE A 38 -5.49 8.25 -1.61
N GLY A 39 -4.19 7.94 -1.49
CA GLY A 39 -3.43 7.21 -2.51
C GLY A 39 -3.72 5.70 -2.57
N GLU A 40 -3.31 5.07 -3.67
CA GLU A 40 -3.32 3.62 -3.83
C GLU A 40 -2.48 2.96 -2.73
N SER A 41 -3.05 1.96 -2.05
CA SER A 41 -2.27 1.08 -1.18
C SER A 41 -1.70 -0.09 -1.96
N SER A 42 -0.46 -0.47 -1.66
CA SER A 42 0.11 -1.73 -2.13
C SER A 42 -0.35 -2.95 -1.29
N SER A 43 -1.34 -2.78 -0.41
CA SER A 43 -1.90 -3.84 0.42
C SER A 43 -2.69 -4.85 -0.42
N ALA A 44 -2.77 -6.09 0.07
CA ALA A 44 -3.60 -7.12 -0.56
C ALA A 44 -5.10 -6.87 -0.37
N CYS A 45 -5.49 -5.91 0.48
CA CYS A 45 -6.89 -5.57 0.80
C CYS A 45 -7.62 -4.76 -0.30
N GLY A 46 -7.07 -4.73 -1.52
CA GLY A 46 -7.58 -3.93 -2.63
C GLY A 46 -6.87 -2.58 -2.76
N HIS A 47 -6.88 -2.02 -3.97
CA HIS A 47 -6.21 -0.74 -4.27
C HIS A 47 -7.04 0.48 -3.87
N GLU A 48 -8.37 0.33 -3.77
CA GLU A 48 -9.28 1.43 -3.51
C GLU A 48 -9.37 1.77 -2.01
N LEU A 49 -9.55 3.05 -1.72
CA LEU A 49 -9.84 3.51 -0.37
C LEU A 49 -11.28 3.12 0.01
N SER A 50 -11.42 2.39 1.12
CA SER A 50 -12.69 1.95 1.69
C SER A 50 -12.67 2.06 3.22
N PHE A 51 -13.82 1.95 3.87
CA PHE A 51 -13.86 1.90 5.33
C PHE A 51 -13.17 0.63 5.90
N GLU A 52 -13.22 -0.48 5.17
CA GLU A 52 -12.46 -1.70 5.49
C GLU A 52 -10.96 -1.43 5.52
N ARG A 53 -10.45 -0.74 4.49
CA ARG A 53 -9.05 -0.32 4.46
C ARG A 53 -8.74 0.66 5.59
N LEU A 54 -9.64 1.57 5.93
CA LEU A 54 -9.43 2.49 7.06
C LEU A 54 -9.29 1.74 8.39
N LEU A 55 -10.15 0.73 8.65
CA LEU A 55 -10.00 -0.13 9.83
C LEU A 55 -8.72 -0.96 9.79
N HIS A 56 -8.29 -1.43 8.61
CA HIS A 56 -7.01 -2.11 8.45
C HIS A 56 -5.84 -1.24 8.91
N GLU A 57 -5.81 0.05 8.53
CA GLU A 57 -4.79 0.98 9.01
C GLU A 57 -4.94 1.24 10.53
N ALA A 58 -6.17 1.25 11.05
CA ALA A 58 -6.41 1.36 12.49
C ALA A 58 -5.87 0.16 13.28
N VAL A 59 -5.91 -1.06 12.71
CA VAL A 59 -5.25 -2.24 13.30
C VAL A 59 -3.76 -1.99 13.49
N HIS A 60 -3.07 -1.46 12.47
CA HIS A 60 -1.66 -1.10 12.57
C HIS A 60 -1.42 0.00 13.62
N GLY A 61 -2.30 1.01 13.68
CA GLY A 61 -2.23 2.06 14.70
C GLY A 61 -2.31 1.51 16.12
N ILE A 62 -3.26 0.60 16.38
CA ILE A 62 -3.43 -0.07 17.68
C ILE A 62 -2.25 -1.00 17.97
N ALA A 63 -1.78 -1.77 16.98
CA ALA A 63 -0.61 -2.61 17.14
C ALA A 63 0.62 -1.78 17.54
N ALA A 64 0.83 -0.63 16.90
CA ALA A 64 1.90 0.29 17.24
C ALA A 64 1.75 0.84 18.68
N ALA A 65 0.55 1.31 19.05
CA ALA A 65 0.27 1.79 20.41
C ALA A 65 0.49 0.72 21.48
N ARG A 66 0.20 -0.55 21.17
CA ARG A 66 0.40 -1.70 22.05
C ARG A 66 1.83 -2.28 22.00
N GLY A 67 2.73 -1.75 21.16
CA GLY A 67 4.07 -2.31 20.96
C GLY A 67 4.07 -3.71 20.32
N VAL A 68 2.99 -4.06 19.62
CA VAL A 68 2.78 -5.37 18.99
C VAL A 68 3.35 -5.37 17.58
N ARG A 69 4.24 -6.32 17.29
CA ARG A 69 4.69 -6.60 15.93
C ARG A 69 3.67 -7.47 15.20
N ASP A 70 2.78 -6.84 14.46
CA ASP A 70 1.63 -7.39 13.75
C ASP A 70 1.94 -7.81 12.30
N THR A 71 3.06 -7.35 11.75
CA THR A 71 3.55 -7.74 10.42
C THR A 71 4.92 -8.43 10.46
N SER A 72 5.25 -9.10 9.36
CA SER A 72 6.55 -9.75 9.11
C SER A 72 6.93 -9.63 7.63
N ARG A 73 8.08 -10.19 7.24
CA ARG A 73 8.60 -10.13 5.84
C ARG A 73 8.72 -8.70 5.29
N ALA A 74 9.21 -7.80 6.16
CA ALA A 74 9.29 -6.35 5.91
C ALA A 74 7.92 -5.72 5.60
N GLY A 75 6.96 -5.94 6.51
CA GLY A 75 5.60 -5.37 6.40
C GLY A 75 4.65 -6.12 5.47
N ARG A 76 5.15 -7.04 4.64
CA ARG A 76 4.32 -7.69 3.61
C ARG A 76 3.34 -8.74 4.15
N TYR A 77 3.64 -9.38 5.27
CA TYR A 77 2.86 -10.50 5.78
C TYR A 77 2.23 -10.18 7.13
N HIS A 78 0.91 -10.07 7.16
CA HIS A 78 0.09 -9.81 8.34
C HIS A 78 -0.07 -11.11 9.14
N ASN A 79 0.43 -11.12 10.37
CA ASN A 79 0.52 -12.33 11.18
C ASN A 79 -0.73 -12.51 12.07
N ARG A 80 -0.79 -13.57 12.89
CA ARG A 80 -1.95 -13.83 13.77
C ARG A 80 -2.22 -12.72 14.79
N ARG A 81 -1.22 -11.91 15.14
CA ARG A 81 -1.39 -10.76 16.04
C ARG A 81 -2.11 -9.62 15.34
N PHE A 82 -1.87 -9.43 14.03
CA PHE A 82 -2.71 -8.54 13.21
C PHE A 82 -4.16 -9.03 13.24
N LEU A 83 -4.39 -10.33 12.97
CA LEU A 83 -5.75 -10.89 12.95
C LEU A 83 -6.48 -10.68 14.27
N ALA A 84 -5.83 -10.94 15.41
CA ALA A 84 -6.45 -10.75 16.72
C ALA A 84 -6.94 -9.30 16.94
N ILE A 85 -6.13 -8.31 16.56
CA ILE A 85 -6.52 -6.90 16.66
C ILE A 85 -7.59 -6.55 15.60
N ALA A 86 -7.52 -7.13 14.40
CA ALA A 86 -8.53 -6.96 13.36
C ALA A 86 -9.91 -7.45 13.85
N GLU A 87 -9.97 -8.61 14.48
CA GLU A 87 -11.19 -9.17 15.08
C GLU A 87 -11.76 -8.26 16.18
N GLU A 88 -10.91 -7.69 17.04
CA GLU A 88 -11.32 -6.69 18.04
C GLU A 88 -11.98 -5.45 17.41
N LEU A 89 -11.55 -5.07 16.20
CA LEU A 89 -12.07 -3.91 15.45
C LEU A 89 -13.30 -4.27 14.62
N GLY A 90 -13.73 -5.53 14.68
CA GLY A 90 -14.88 -6.06 13.96
C GLY A 90 -14.58 -6.34 12.48
N LEU A 91 -13.34 -6.71 12.17
CA LEU A 91 -12.94 -7.26 10.88
C LEU A 91 -12.86 -8.79 10.95
N ASP A 92 -13.36 -9.44 9.90
CA ASP A 92 -13.28 -10.89 9.69
C ASP A 92 -12.23 -11.20 8.60
N HIS A 93 -11.61 -12.38 8.66
CA HIS A 93 -10.73 -12.92 7.63
C HIS A 93 -11.14 -14.36 7.31
N PRO A 94 -10.95 -14.86 6.07
CA PRO A 94 -11.06 -16.29 5.77
C PRO A 94 -10.23 -17.17 6.73
N GLU A 95 -10.60 -18.43 6.97
CA GLU A 95 -9.84 -19.28 7.90
C GLU A 95 -8.37 -19.46 7.50
N GLU A 96 -8.09 -19.55 6.19
CA GLU A 96 -6.74 -19.73 5.68
C GLU A 96 -6.04 -18.40 5.34
N PRO A 97 -4.83 -18.14 5.87
CA PRO A 97 -4.06 -16.94 5.52
C PRO A 97 -3.55 -17.01 4.08
N HIS A 98 -3.49 -15.86 3.42
CA HIS A 98 -2.89 -15.78 2.10
C HIS A 98 -1.38 -16.08 2.14
N PRO A 99 -0.80 -16.89 1.22
CA PRO A 99 0.59 -17.31 1.29
C PRO A 99 1.61 -16.17 1.32
N SER A 100 1.34 -15.08 0.60
CA SER A 100 2.27 -13.94 0.49
C SER A 100 1.96 -12.80 1.46
N SER A 101 0.69 -12.57 1.79
CA SER A 101 0.22 -11.40 2.54
C SER A 101 -0.36 -11.71 3.92
N GLY A 102 -0.51 -12.99 4.27
CA GLY A 102 -1.04 -13.42 5.56
C GLY A 102 -2.51 -13.06 5.71
N PHE A 103 -2.87 -12.49 6.86
CA PHE A 103 -4.24 -12.12 7.21
C PHE A 103 -4.67 -10.73 6.67
N SER A 104 -4.06 -10.27 5.57
CA SER A 104 -4.27 -8.92 5.05
C SER A 104 -5.66 -8.69 4.44
N LEU A 105 -6.32 -9.75 3.98
CA LEU A 105 -7.59 -9.71 3.24
C LEU A 105 -8.76 -9.80 4.22
N VAL A 106 -9.08 -8.67 4.82
CA VAL A 106 -10.12 -8.54 5.84
C VAL A 106 -11.40 -7.96 5.27
N THR A 107 -12.53 -8.29 5.89
CA THR A 107 -13.85 -7.75 5.56
C THR A 107 -14.56 -7.29 6.81
N LEU A 108 -15.51 -6.36 6.70
CA LEU A 108 -16.30 -5.95 7.86
C LEU A 108 -17.23 -7.08 8.31
N SER A 109 -17.19 -7.36 9.62
CA SER A 109 -18.20 -8.17 10.27
C SER A 109 -19.59 -7.54 10.16
N PRO A 110 -20.68 -8.32 10.24
CA PRO A 110 -22.04 -7.79 10.25
C PRO A 110 -22.28 -6.78 11.38
N GLU A 111 -21.63 -6.96 12.53
CA GLU A 111 -21.73 -6.04 13.66
C GLU A 111 -21.03 -4.71 13.36
N ALA A 112 -19.80 -4.73 12.86
CA ALA A 112 -19.07 -3.54 12.46
C ALA A 112 -19.81 -2.77 11.35
N LYS A 113 -20.38 -3.48 10.36
CA LYS A 113 -21.24 -2.86 9.32
C LYS A 113 -22.39 -2.08 9.93
N ARG A 114 -23.07 -2.62 10.95
CA ARG A 114 -24.17 -1.93 11.64
C ARG A 114 -23.67 -0.75 12.47
N ARG A 115 -22.60 -0.96 13.26
CA ARG A 115 -22.00 0.06 14.14
C ARG A 115 -21.55 1.29 13.36
N TYR A 116 -20.83 1.08 12.26
CA TYR A 116 -20.22 2.14 11.49
C TYR A 116 -21.04 2.59 10.27
N ARG A 117 -22.29 2.11 10.10
CA ARG A 117 -23.12 2.45 8.94
C ARG A 117 -23.15 3.96 8.62
N PRO A 118 -23.41 4.88 9.57
CA PRO A 118 -23.41 6.31 9.26
C PRO A 118 -22.05 6.81 8.76
N THR A 119 -20.96 6.31 9.36
CA THR A 119 -19.58 6.67 9.00
C THR A 119 -19.21 6.16 7.61
N ILE A 120 -19.55 4.90 7.32
CA ILE A 120 -19.35 4.26 6.02
C ILE A 120 -20.07 5.06 4.93
N GLU A 121 -21.34 5.41 5.14
CA GLU A 121 -22.13 6.16 4.17
C GLU A 121 -21.57 7.57 3.90
N ARG A 122 -21.10 8.28 4.94
CA ARG A 122 -20.46 9.59 4.77
C ARG A 122 -19.17 9.48 3.97
N LEU A 123 -18.28 8.55 4.35
CA LEU A 123 -17.02 8.33 3.66
C LEU A 123 -17.23 7.93 2.20
N GLN A 124 -18.20 7.04 1.91
CA GLN A 124 -18.55 6.65 0.54
C GLN A 124 -19.04 7.82 -0.31
N ARG A 125 -19.86 8.72 0.25
CA ARG A 125 -20.29 9.94 -0.45
C ARG A 125 -19.11 10.86 -0.76
N ALA A 126 -18.21 11.05 0.20
CA ALA A 126 -17.01 11.86 0.02
C ALA A 126 -16.08 11.28 -1.04
N LEU A 127 -15.86 9.96 -1.03
CA LEU A 127 -15.09 9.24 -2.05
C LEU A 127 -15.70 9.40 -3.44
N LYS A 128 -17.03 9.22 -3.57
CA LYS A 128 -17.71 9.40 -4.86
C LYS A 128 -17.58 10.83 -5.40
N ALA A 129 -17.76 11.83 -4.53
CA ALA A 129 -17.56 13.24 -4.90
C ALA A 129 -16.10 13.50 -5.31
N HIS A 130 -15.14 12.89 -4.59
CA HIS A 130 -13.73 12.99 -4.89
C HIS A 130 -13.39 12.42 -6.28
N THR A 131 -13.78 11.18 -6.53
CA THR A 131 -13.57 10.51 -7.81
C THR A 131 -14.23 11.27 -8.96
N ALA A 132 -15.44 11.80 -8.78
CA ALA A 132 -16.12 12.58 -9.83
C ALA A 132 -15.35 13.86 -10.19
N ALA A 133 -14.80 14.55 -9.20
CA ALA A 133 -14.03 15.77 -9.43
C ALA A 133 -12.65 15.51 -10.03
N THR A 134 -11.99 14.42 -9.65
CA THR A 134 -10.64 14.07 -10.17
C THR A 134 -10.69 13.34 -11.51
N SER A 135 -11.76 12.63 -11.81
CA SER A 135 -11.93 11.94 -13.11
C SER A 135 -12.04 12.92 -14.28
N ALA A 136 -12.66 14.09 -14.08
CA ALA A 136 -12.74 15.13 -15.11
C ALA A 136 -11.37 15.69 -15.53
N ASP A 137 -10.38 15.61 -14.63
CA ASP A 137 -9.01 16.09 -14.86
C ASP A 137 -8.17 15.08 -15.65
N THR A 138 -8.49 13.79 -15.52
CA THR A 138 -7.79 12.70 -16.25
C THR A 138 -8.12 12.64 -17.75
N SER A 139 -9.22 13.24 -18.18
CA SER A 139 -9.64 13.30 -19.59
C SER A 139 -8.79 14.26 -20.44
N ARG A 140 -8.04 15.20 -19.82
CA ARG A 140 -7.24 16.20 -20.54
C ARG A 140 -5.74 15.99 -20.45
N THR A 141 -5.27 15.03 -19.66
CA THR A 141 -3.85 14.67 -19.64
C THR A 141 -3.54 13.63 -20.70
N PHE A 142 -3.05 14.09 -21.87
CA PHE A 142 -2.16 13.28 -22.70
C PHE A 142 -0.93 12.96 -21.83
N ARG A 143 -0.97 11.81 -21.16
CA ARG A 143 0.26 11.14 -20.77
C ARG A 143 0.86 10.63 -22.07
N GLY A 144 1.71 11.46 -22.70
CA GLY A 144 2.77 10.95 -23.59
C GLY A 144 3.51 9.82 -22.89
N PRO A 145 4.31 8.97 -23.57
CA PRO A 145 4.80 7.69 -23.03
C PRO A 145 5.56 7.86 -21.70
N ALA A 146 4.81 7.95 -20.61
CA ALA A 146 5.32 7.97 -19.26
C ALA A 146 5.57 6.50 -19.00
N ALA A 147 6.83 6.11 -19.15
CA ALA A 147 7.35 4.89 -18.60
C ALA A 147 6.81 4.78 -17.17
N ARG A 148 5.89 3.82 -16.99
CA ARG A 148 5.21 3.58 -15.73
C ARG A 148 6.25 3.14 -14.70
N HIS A 149 6.79 4.06 -13.92
CA HIS A 149 7.41 3.73 -12.64
C HIS A 149 6.28 3.51 -11.63
N GLY A 150 5.66 2.33 -11.66
CA GLY A 150 4.52 2.06 -10.77
C GLY A 150 3.70 0.85 -11.16
N SER A 151 4.34 -0.25 -11.51
CA SER A 151 3.81 -1.60 -11.35
C SER A 151 4.91 -2.56 -11.77
N SER A 152 5.11 -3.55 -10.93
CA SER A 152 6.01 -4.67 -11.16
C SER A 152 5.63 -5.39 -12.45
N GLY A 153 6.11 -4.89 -13.59
CA GLY A 153 6.28 -5.70 -14.79
C GLY A 153 7.21 -6.84 -14.39
N GLY A 154 6.63 -8.02 -14.26
CA GLY A 154 7.26 -9.27 -13.84
C GLY A 154 8.36 -9.73 -14.78
N GLY A 155 9.44 -8.98 -14.88
CA GLY A 155 10.72 -9.45 -15.37
C GLY A 155 11.50 -10.06 -14.22
N VAL A 156 12.03 -11.27 -14.41
CA VAL A 156 12.94 -11.91 -13.45
C VAL A 156 14.13 -10.96 -13.22
N ARG A 157 14.28 -10.48 -11.98
CA ARG A 157 15.40 -9.62 -11.59
C ARG A 157 16.64 -10.48 -11.38
N VAL A 158 17.70 -10.19 -12.11
CA VAL A 158 18.98 -10.89 -12.02
C VAL A 158 19.98 -10.08 -11.19
N LYS A 159 20.98 -10.76 -10.63
CA LYS A 159 22.06 -10.12 -9.88
C LYS A 159 23.05 -9.47 -10.84
N ALA A 160 23.25 -8.16 -10.72
CA ALA A 160 24.36 -7.45 -11.35
C ALA A 160 25.38 -7.07 -10.29
N VAL A 161 26.67 -7.20 -10.61
CA VAL A 161 27.79 -7.06 -9.68
C VAL A 161 28.72 -5.96 -10.20
N CYS A 162 29.26 -5.17 -9.29
CA CYS A 162 30.33 -4.23 -9.56
C CYS A 162 31.66 -4.82 -9.09
N ASP A 163 32.77 -4.49 -9.76
CA ASP A 163 34.12 -4.93 -9.39
C ASP A 163 34.52 -4.64 -7.94
N CYS A 164 33.91 -3.64 -7.30
CA CYS A 164 34.15 -3.32 -5.89
C CYS A 164 33.41 -4.26 -4.90
N GLY A 165 32.75 -5.32 -5.40
CA GLY A 165 32.03 -6.31 -4.60
C GLY A 165 30.57 -5.96 -4.28
N ARG A 166 30.14 -4.72 -4.55
CA ARG A 166 28.72 -4.35 -4.42
C ARG A 166 27.87 -5.04 -5.49
N ASN A 167 26.59 -5.27 -5.17
CA ASN A 167 25.66 -5.86 -6.11
C ASN A 167 24.25 -5.23 -5.99
N VAL A 168 23.50 -5.31 -7.08
CA VAL A 168 22.11 -4.85 -7.19
C VAL A 168 21.28 -5.91 -7.93
N ARG A 169 19.97 -5.94 -7.71
CA ARG A 169 19.04 -6.79 -8.47
C ARG A 169 18.26 -5.93 -9.46
N VAL A 170 18.41 -6.22 -10.75
CA VAL A 170 17.87 -5.40 -11.84
C VAL A 170 17.23 -6.27 -12.91
N VAL A 171 16.28 -5.70 -13.66
CA VAL A 171 15.73 -6.36 -14.85
C VAL A 171 16.73 -6.20 -15.99
N PRO A 172 17.12 -7.26 -16.72
CA PRO A 172 18.13 -7.16 -17.79
C PRO A 172 17.84 -6.09 -18.83
N SER A 173 16.57 -5.96 -19.25
CA SER A 173 16.14 -4.96 -20.24
C SER A 173 16.29 -3.52 -19.74
N VAL A 174 16.30 -3.28 -18.42
CA VAL A 174 16.56 -1.96 -17.84
C VAL A 174 18.06 -1.67 -17.83
N LEU A 175 18.90 -2.65 -17.47
CA LEU A 175 20.35 -2.48 -17.48
C LEU A 175 20.91 -2.31 -18.91
N ALA A 176 20.25 -2.90 -19.90
CA ALA A 176 20.60 -2.74 -21.31
C ALA A 176 20.30 -1.33 -21.86
N GLN A 177 19.37 -0.58 -21.27
CA GLN A 177 19.03 0.77 -21.70
C GLN A 177 20.10 1.79 -21.31
N ALA A 178 20.65 1.68 -20.10
CA ALA A 178 21.72 2.54 -19.63
C ALA A 178 22.52 1.86 -18.51
N PRO A 179 23.85 2.07 -18.43
CA PRO A 179 24.66 1.53 -17.36
C PRO A 179 24.28 2.16 -16.02
N ILE A 180 24.10 1.32 -15.01
CA ILE A 180 23.94 1.76 -13.62
C ILE A 180 25.34 1.91 -13.03
N MET A 181 25.68 3.12 -12.58
CA MET A 181 27.02 3.45 -12.09
C MET A 181 27.11 3.30 -10.57
N CYS A 182 28.23 2.74 -10.13
CA CYS A 182 28.51 2.50 -8.73
C CYS A 182 29.08 3.77 -8.08
N GLY A 183 28.27 4.51 -7.32
CA GLY A 183 28.66 5.83 -6.76
C GLY A 183 29.83 5.85 -5.75
N GLY A 184 30.51 4.73 -5.52
CA GLY A 184 31.68 4.66 -4.63
C GLY A 184 32.97 4.25 -5.34
N CYS A 185 32.90 3.63 -6.52
CA CYS A 185 34.10 3.37 -7.34
C CYS A 185 33.98 3.88 -8.78
N GLY A 186 32.84 4.47 -9.17
CA GLY A 186 32.61 5.03 -10.49
C GLY A 186 32.47 4.01 -11.63
N LYS A 187 32.43 2.71 -11.35
CA LYS A 187 32.32 1.64 -12.37
C LYS A 187 30.88 1.16 -12.56
N PRO A 188 30.51 0.63 -13.73
CA PRO A 188 29.16 0.10 -13.95
C PRO A 188 28.94 -1.24 -13.24
N PHE A 189 27.68 -1.54 -12.89
CA PHE A 189 27.26 -2.90 -12.53
C PHE A 189 27.04 -3.75 -13.79
N ARG A 190 27.45 -5.02 -13.77
CA ARG A 190 27.30 -5.96 -14.89
C ARG A 190 26.65 -7.27 -14.44
N ILE A 191 25.83 -7.87 -15.30
CA ILE A 191 25.33 -9.23 -15.06
C ILE A 191 26.50 -10.19 -15.34
N PRO A 192 26.94 -11.02 -14.38
CA PRO A 192 27.96 -12.02 -14.64
C PRO A 192 27.45 -12.96 -15.73
N GLU A 193 28.22 -13.14 -16.80
CA GLU A 193 27.89 -14.15 -17.81
C GLU A 193 27.89 -15.52 -17.14
N ILE A 194 26.78 -16.26 -17.30
CA ILE A 194 26.76 -17.67 -16.94
C ILE A 194 27.62 -18.35 -17.99
N VAL A 195 28.85 -18.70 -17.64
CA VAL A 195 29.66 -19.62 -18.44
C VAL A 195 28.94 -20.96 -18.39
N GLY A 196 28.05 -21.19 -19.35
CA GLY A 196 27.42 -22.47 -19.58
C GLY A 196 28.51 -23.47 -19.95
N ALA A 197 28.57 -24.56 -19.19
CA ALA A 197 29.34 -25.75 -19.49
C ALA A 197 29.07 -26.19 -20.93
N ALA A 198 30.06 -25.99 -21.80
CA ALA A 198 30.14 -26.67 -23.08
C ALA A 198 30.79 -28.04 -22.85
N ALA A 199 29.99 -29.07 -23.08
CA ALA A 199 30.33 -30.45 -23.43
C ALA A 199 31.78 -30.93 -23.26
N SER A 200 31.96 -31.94 -22.43
CA SER A 200 32.61 -33.21 -22.77
C SER A 200 32.05 -34.31 -21.88
#